data_AF-A0A1G0NF45-F1
#
_entry.id   AF-A0A1G0NF45-F1
#
_cell.length_a   1.000
_cell.length_b   1.000
_cell.length_c   1.000
_cell.angle_alpha   90.00
_cell.angle_beta   90.00
_cell.angle_gamma   90.00
#
_symmetry.space_group_name_H-M   'P 1'
#
loop_
_entity.id
_entity.type
_entity.pdbx_description
1 polymer ?
#
loop_
_entity_poly.entity_id
_entity_poly.type
_entity_poly.pdbx_seq_one_letter_code
_entity_poly.pdbx_strand_id
1 'polypeptide(L)'
;MTKLSEYVEMAANEYLQETGKDELDAHWIAEFFQDSGVQDNYPRQDLIAFSDLVQKALTLKSERAGKQTHFQLDKIVHFVKRLRKP
;
A
#
# COMPACT_ATOMS: atom_id res chain seq x y z
N MET A 1 5.82 -22.26 -3.56
CA MET A 1 4.89 -21.46 -4.37
C MET A 1 4.48 -20.28 -3.52
N THR A 2 4.88 -19.07 -3.93
CA THR A 2 4.52 -17.81 -3.27
C THR A 2 3.02 -17.59 -3.38
N LYS A 3 2.36 -17.12 -2.32
CA LYS A 3 0.91 -16.88 -2.33
C LYS A 3 0.58 -15.63 -3.16
N LEU A 4 -0.58 -15.60 -3.80
CA LEU A 4 -1.07 -14.41 -4.50
C LEU A 4 -1.09 -13.18 -3.59
N SER A 5 -1.48 -13.34 -2.32
CA SER A 5 -1.45 -12.25 -1.33
C SER A 5 -0.04 -11.73 -1.05
N GLU A 6 0.98 -12.58 -1.13
CA GLU A 6 2.38 -12.16 -0.94
C GLU A 6 2.87 -11.34 -2.14
N TYR A 7 2.47 -11.71 -3.36
CA TYR A 7 2.71 -10.90 -4.56
C TYR A 7 2.02 -9.54 -4.48
N VAL A 8 0.76 -9.51 -4.03
CA VAL A 8 0.01 -8.26 -3.86
C VAL A 8 0.68 -7.35 -2.83
N GLU A 9 1.11 -7.89 -1.70
CA GLU A 9 1.80 -7.12 -0.66
C GLU A 9 3.17 -6.61 -1.15
N MET A 10 3.92 -7.44 -1.88
CA MET A 10 5.21 -7.07 -2.46
C MET A 10 5.06 -5.93 -3.47
N ALA A 11 4.14 -6.06 -4.43
CA ALA A 11 3.83 -5.01 -5.40
C ALA A 11 3.44 -3.69 -4.71
N ALA A 12 2.55 -3.75 -3.73
CA ALA A 12 2.11 -2.55 -3.02
C ALA A 12 3.24 -1.88 -2.21
N ASN A 13 4.16 -2.66 -1.64
CA ASN A 13 5.30 -2.12 -0.90
C ASN A 13 6.33 -1.49 -1.84
N GLU A 14 6.68 -2.17 -2.93
CA GLU A 14 7.64 -1.67 -3.93
C GLU A 14 7.12 -0.39 -4.59
N TYR A 15 5.85 -0.39 -5.03
CA TYR A 15 5.22 0.79 -5.62
C TYR A 15 5.29 2.00 -4.68
N LEU A 16 4.91 1.80 -3.40
CA LEU A 16 4.92 2.86 -2.42
C LEU A 16 6.34 3.35 -2.11
N GLN A 17 7.32 2.45 -2.10
CA GLN A 17 8.72 2.78 -1.87
C GLN A 17 9.33 3.59 -3.03
N GLU A 18 8.98 3.26 -4.27
CA GLU A 18 9.51 3.92 -5.46
C GLU A 18 8.82 5.26 -5.75
N THR A 19 7.50 5.31 -5.59
CA THR A 19 6.70 6.45 -6.05
C THR A 19 6.20 7.35 -4.93
N GLY A 20 6.05 6.80 -3.71
CA GLY A 20 5.39 7.47 -2.60
C GLY A 20 3.89 7.72 -2.82
N LYS A 21 3.30 7.15 -3.87
CA LYS A 21 1.89 7.36 -4.24
C LYS A 21 1.03 6.18 -3.80
N ASP A 22 -0.25 6.44 -3.63
CA ASP A 22 -1.28 5.44 -3.29
C ASP A 22 -2.29 5.18 -4.40
N GLU A 23 -2.31 6.03 -5.42
CA GLU A 23 -2.95 5.77 -6.71
C GLU A 23 -1.98 4.96 -7.58
N LEU A 24 -2.37 3.73 -7.93
CA LEU A 24 -1.53 2.79 -8.67
C LEU A 24 -1.36 3.21 -10.13
N ASP A 25 -0.11 3.33 -10.58
CA ASP A 25 0.19 3.60 -11.99
C ASP A 25 0.03 2.34 -12.85
N ALA A 26 -0.69 2.49 -13.98
CA ALA A 26 -1.02 1.39 -14.87
C ALA A 26 0.19 0.78 -15.60
N HIS A 27 1.20 1.59 -15.94
CA HIS A 27 2.42 1.09 -16.59
C HIS A 27 3.27 0.33 -15.58
N TRP A 28 3.41 0.89 -14.38
CA TRP A 28 4.18 0.26 -13.31
C TRP A 28 3.63 -1.12 -12.95
N ILE A 29 2.31 -1.25 -12.76
CA ILE A 29 1.72 -2.56 -12.40
C ILE A 29 1.81 -3.57 -13.54
N ALA A 30 1.76 -3.11 -14.80
CA ALA A 30 1.94 -3.98 -15.96
C ALA A 30 3.36 -4.55 -16.02
N GLU A 31 4.38 -3.70 -15.80
CA GLU A 31 5.79 -4.10 -15.72
C GLU A 31 6.02 -5.09 -14.58
N PHE A 32 5.57 -4.76 -13.36
CA PHE A 32 5.68 -5.66 -12.21
C PHE A 32 5.01 -7.01 -12.48
N PHE A 33 3.80 -7.02 -13.04
CA PHE A 33 3.05 -8.25 -13.30
C PHE A 33 3.74 -9.15 -14.32
N GLN A 34 4.41 -8.57 -15.31
CA GLN A 34 5.20 -9.28 -16.31
C GLN A 34 6.49 -9.87 -15.71
N ASP A 35 7.17 -9.13 -14.83
CA ASP A 35 8.53 -9.49 -14.36
C ASP A 35 8.55 -10.29 -13.05
N SER A 36 7.48 -10.24 -12.25
CA SER A 36 7.43 -10.85 -10.90
C SER A 36 7.17 -12.36 -10.86
N GLY A 37 6.83 -12.98 -12.00
CA GLY A 37 6.45 -14.40 -12.07
C GLY A 37 5.06 -14.70 -11.51
N VAL A 38 4.19 -13.68 -11.36
CA VAL A 38 2.78 -13.89 -10.99
C VAL A 38 2.07 -14.76 -12.01
N GLN A 39 2.29 -14.54 -13.30
CA GLN A 39 1.67 -15.33 -14.37
C GLN A 39 2.14 -16.80 -14.37
N ASP A 40 3.38 -17.07 -13.99
CA ASP A 40 3.92 -18.42 -13.92
C ASP A 40 3.26 -19.23 -12.79
N ASN A 41 3.10 -18.60 -11.62
CA ASN A 41 2.52 -19.24 -10.44
C ASN A 41 0.98 -19.23 -10.45
N TYR A 42 0.39 -18.25 -11.14
CA TYR A 42 -1.06 -18.05 -11.25
C TYR A 42 -1.49 -17.75 -12.70
N PRO A 43 -1.48 -18.74 -13.62
CA PRO A 43 -1.73 -18.50 -15.05
C PRO A 43 -3.14 -17.98 -15.39
N ARG A 44 -4.09 -18.10 -14.46
CA ARG A 44 -5.47 -17.60 -14.61
C ARG A 44 -5.68 -16.23 -14.00
N GLN A 45 -4.68 -15.70 -13.29
CA GLN A 45 -4.74 -14.36 -12.75
C GLN A 45 -4.56 -13.39 -13.93
N ASP A 46 -5.55 -12.53 -14.17
CA ASP A 46 -5.40 -11.44 -15.14
C ASP A 46 -4.85 -10.18 -14.47
N LEU A 47 -4.25 -9.31 -15.29
CA LEU A 47 -3.61 -8.07 -14.85
C LEU A 47 -4.61 -7.14 -14.14
N ILE A 48 -5.85 -7.05 -14.62
CA ILE A 48 -6.86 -6.13 -14.07
C ILE A 48 -7.27 -6.59 -12.67
N ALA A 49 -7.56 -7.88 -12.52
CA ALA A 49 -7.88 -8.44 -11.21
C ALA A 49 -6.69 -8.34 -10.24
N PHE A 50 -5.45 -8.45 -10.74
CA PHE A 50 -4.27 -8.26 -9.90
C PHE A 50 -4.09 -6.79 -9.50
N SER A 51 -4.22 -5.84 -10.44
CA SER A 51 -4.12 -4.42 -10.15
C SER A 51 -5.17 -3.96 -9.14
N ASP A 52 -6.39 -4.50 -9.20
CA ASP A 52 -7.43 -4.22 -8.22
C ASP A 52 -7.04 -4.65 -6.81
N LEU A 53 -6.35 -5.80 -6.67
CA LEU A 53 -5.88 -6.28 -5.37
C LEU A 53 -4.74 -5.40 -4.84
N VAL A 54 -3.80 -5.01 -5.71
CA VAL A 54 -2.69 -4.11 -5.34
C VAL A 54 -3.21 -2.72 -4.96
N GLN A 55 -4.15 -2.16 -5.72
CA GLN A 55 -4.78 -0.89 -5.40
C GLN A 55 -5.49 -0.93 -4.04
N LYS A 56 -6.22 -2.02 -3.74
CA LYS A 56 -6.84 -2.22 -2.41
C LYS A 56 -5.80 -2.26 -1.29
N ALA A 57 -4.67 -2.95 -1.52
CA ALA A 57 -3.59 -3.02 -0.55
C ALA A 57 -2.93 -1.63 -0.32
N LEU A 58 -2.72 -0.84 -1.37
CA LEU A 58 -2.23 0.53 -1.28
C LEU A 58 -3.18 1.43 -0.48
N THR A 59 -4.47 1.42 -0.81
CA THR A 59 -5.48 2.19 -0.08
C THR A 59 -5.49 1.83 1.41
N LEU A 60 -5.43 0.54 1.75
CA LEU A 60 -5.37 0.11 3.15
C LEU A 60 -4.11 0.62 3.86
N LYS A 61 -2.96 0.64 3.18
CA LYS A 61 -1.71 1.17 3.73
C LYS A 61 -1.79 2.68 3.97
N SER A 62 -2.33 3.43 3.01
CA SER A 62 -2.57 4.88 3.15
C SER A 62 -3.54 5.21 4.28
N GLU A 63 -4.65 4.48 4.39
CA GLU A 63 -5.58 4.67 5.51
C GLU A 63 -4.91 4.44 6.86
N ARG A 64 -4.06 3.40 6.98
CA ARG A 64 -3.30 3.13 8.21
C ARG A 64 -2.31 4.25 8.51
N ALA A 65 -1.59 4.74 7.50
CA ALA A 65 -0.65 5.85 7.64
C ALA A 65 -1.36 7.14 8.09
N GLY A 66 -2.52 7.44 7.51
CA GLY A 66 -3.38 8.57 7.90
C GLY A 66 -3.88 8.46 9.34
N LYS A 67 -4.41 7.29 9.73
CA LYS A 67 -4.86 7.00 11.11
C LYS A 67 -3.72 7.14 12.11
N GLN A 68 -2.54 6.63 11.79
CA GLN A 68 -1.36 6.73 12.65
C GLN A 68 -0.91 8.19 12.82
N THR A 69 -0.88 8.96 11.72
CA THR A 69 -0.53 10.39 11.75
C THR A 69 -1.50 11.17 12.63
N HIS A 70 -2.81 10.97 12.46
CA HIS A 70 -3.83 11.62 13.28
C HIS A 70 -3.66 11.29 14.77
N PHE A 71 -3.43 10.02 15.10
CA PHE A 71 -3.23 9.61 16.50
C PHE A 71 -1.99 10.24 17.15
N GLN A 72 -0.88 10.38 16.40
CA GLN A 72 0.31 11.05 16.91
C GLN A 72 0.08 12.55 17.10
N LEU A 73 -0.62 13.21 16.16
CA LEU A 73 -1.01 14.61 16.29
C LEU A 73 -1.92 14.83 17.51
N ASP A 74 -2.91 13.98 17.73
CA ASP A 74 -3.80 14.05 18.90
C ASP A 74 -3.03 13.97 20.22
N LYS A 75 -2.04 13.06 20.31
CA LYS A 75 -1.16 12.94 21.48
C LYS A 75 -0.38 14.23 21.73
N ILE A 76 0.21 14.81 20.68
CA ILE A 76 0.97 16.06 20.78
C ILE A 76 0.05 17.21 21.20
N VAL A 77 -1.12 17.35 20.58
CA VAL A 77 -2.10 18.39 20.91
C VAL A 77 -2.55 18.27 22.37
N HIS A 78 -2.85 17.06 22.85
CA HIS A 78 -3.24 16.84 24.24
C HIS A 78 -2.11 17.16 25.23
N PHE A 79 -0.88 16.80 24.89
CA PHE A 79 0.30 17.12 25.68
C PHE A 79 0.52 18.65 25.78
N VAL A 80 0.45 19.37 24.66
CA VAL A 80 0.55 20.84 24.63
C VAL A 80 -0.57 21.50 25.45
N LYS A 81 -1.81 20.99 25.37
CA LYS A 81 -2.94 21.49 26.18
C LYS A 81 -2.71 21.28 27.68
N ARG A 82 -2.09 20.17 28.11
CA ARG A 82 -1.75 19.93 29.52
C ARG A 82 -0.67 20.89 30.02
N LEU A 83 0.35 21.18 29.21
CA LEU A 83 1.42 22.11 29.56
C LEU A 83 0.97 23.58 29.64
N ARG A 84 -0.14 23.94 28.96
CA ARG A 84 -0.70 25.30 28.99
C ARG A 84 -1.70 25.56 30.12
N LYS A 85 -2.02 24.58 30.97
CA LYS A 85 -2.81 24.84 32.17
C LYS A 85 -1.90 25.38 33.28
N PRO A 86 -2.22 26.54 33.90
CA PRO A 86 -1.44 27.12 35.00
C PRO A 86 -1.46 26.24 36.26
#